data_AF-A0A5E6NDH5-F1
#
_entry.id   AF-A0A5E6NDH5-F1
#
_cell.length_a   1.000
_cell.length_b   1.000
_cell.length_c   1.000
_cell.angle_alpha   90.00
_cell.angle_beta   90.00
_cell.angle_gamma   90.00
#
_symmetry.space_group_name_H-M   'P 1'
#
loop_
_entity.id
_entity.type
_entity.pdbx_description
1 polymer ?
#
loop_
_entity_poly.entity_id
_entity_poly.type
_entity_poly.pdbx_seq_one_letter_code
_entity_poly.pdbx_strand_id
1 'polypeptide(L)'
;MKIINNISEMQNWRNDSAKIAFVPTMGGLHQGHLSLIDLAKKNADKVVVSIFVNPTQFAQHEDFGTYPRTMDADLAALELSQQTCIYSKYA
;
A
#
# COMPACT_ATOMS: atom_id res chain seq x y z
N MET A 1 -0.40 0.23 -13.05
CA MET A 1 0.02 0.07 -11.64
C MET A 1 1.53 -0.09 -11.62
N LYS A 2 2.24 0.50 -10.65
CA LYS A 2 3.69 0.29 -10.48
C LYS A 2 3.94 -0.28 -9.09
N ILE A 3 4.70 -1.37 -8.99
CA ILE A 3 5.12 -1.95 -7.70
C ILE A 3 6.55 -1.47 -7.44
N ILE A 4 6.78 -0.91 -6.26
CA ILE A 4 8.06 -0.41 -5.76
C ILE A 4 8.36 -1.11 -4.44
N ASN A 5 9.55 -1.67 -4.29
CA ASN A 5 9.92 -2.46 -3.12
C ASN A 5 11.12 -1.90 -2.35
N ASN A 6 11.62 -0.73 -2.75
CA ASN A 6 12.77 -0.10 -2.13
C ASN A 6 12.59 1.42 -2.02
N ILE A 7 13.23 2.01 -1.02
CA ILE A 7 13.05 3.41 -0.65
C ILE A 7 13.60 4.34 -1.74
N SER A 8 14.73 4.00 -2.36
CA SER A 8 15.39 4.82 -3.38
C SER A 8 14.49 5.03 -4.60
N GLU A 9 13.88 3.95 -5.10
CA GLU A 9 12.94 4.01 -6.21
C GLU A 9 11.66 4.78 -5.85
N MET A 10 11.16 4.64 -4.61
CA MET A 10 10.00 5.41 -4.14
C MET A 10 10.29 6.91 -4.08
N GLN A 11 11.48 7.29 -3.63
CA GLN A 11 11.94 8.68 -3.61
C GLN A 11 12.03 9.25 -5.03
N ASN A 12 12.59 8.49 -5.97
CA ASN A 12 12.66 8.90 -7.38
C ASN A 12 11.28 9.05 -8.01
N TRP A 13 10.36 8.11 -7.78
CA TRP A 13 9.00 8.16 -8.31
C TRP A 13 8.18 9.34 -7.77
N ARG A 14 8.43 9.74 -6.52
CA ARG A 14 7.77 10.88 -5.86
C ARG A 14 8.20 12.24 -6.45
N ASN A 15 9.41 12.35 -6.99
CA ASN A 15 10.02 13.65 -7.32
C ASN A 15 9.34 14.40 -8.48
N ASP A 16 8.52 13.74 -9.29
CA ASP A 16 7.65 14.42 -10.26
C ASP A 16 6.51 15.12 -9.52
N SER A 17 6.45 16.45 -9.59
CA SER A 17 5.66 17.41 -8.79
C SER A 17 4.12 17.27 -8.82
N ALA A 18 3.60 16.08 -8.56
CA ALA A 18 2.19 15.75 -8.49
C ALA A 18 1.68 15.77 -7.04
N LYS A 19 0.41 16.11 -6.83
CA LYS A 19 -0.25 15.91 -5.53
C LYS A 19 -0.40 14.41 -5.30
N ILE A 20 0.15 13.90 -4.20
CA ILE A 20 0.13 12.47 -3.86
C ILE A 20 -0.76 12.25 -2.64
N ALA A 21 -1.67 11.28 -2.73
CA ALA A 21 -2.39 10.74 -1.58
C ALA A 21 -1.75 9.41 -1.15
N PHE A 22 -1.70 9.18 0.16
CA PHE A 22 -1.08 7.99 0.74
C PHE A 22 -2.08 7.21 1.59
N VAL A 23 -2.19 5.91 1.33
CA VAL A 23 -3.04 4.97 2.06
C VAL A 23 -2.15 3.88 2.67
N PRO A 24 -1.74 3.99 3.94
CA PRO A 24 -0.96 2.96 4.59
C PRO A 24 -1.82 1.77 4.98
N THR A 25 -1.40 0.55 4.62
CA THR A 25 -2.07 -0.70 4.98
C THR A 25 -1.05 -1.77 5.41
N MET A 26 -1.54 -2.83 6.04
CA MET A 26 -0.74 -4.03 6.36
C MET A 26 -1.01 -5.20 5.39
N GLY A 27 -1.74 -4.98 4.29
CA GLY A 27 -2.25 -6.06 3.43
C GLY A 27 -3.60 -6.59 3.92
N GLY A 28 -4.06 -7.71 3.36
CA GLY A 28 -5.38 -8.27 3.69
C GLY A 28 -6.50 -7.32 3.26
N LEU A 29 -6.40 -6.79 2.04
CA LEU A 29 -7.28 -5.73 1.57
C LEU A 29 -8.73 -6.19 1.48
N HIS A 30 -9.64 -5.29 1.85
CA HIS A 30 -11.08 -5.52 1.88
C HIS A 30 -11.80 -4.21 1.52
N GLN A 31 -13.13 -4.23 1.44
CA GLN A 31 -13.92 -3.07 0.97
C GLN A 31 -13.64 -1.76 1.73
N GLY A 32 -13.40 -1.82 3.05
CA GLY A 32 -12.96 -0.67 3.83
C GLY A 32 -11.65 -0.03 3.34
N HIS A 33 -10.66 -0.82 2.92
CA HIS A 33 -9.42 -0.31 2.34
C HIS A 33 -9.65 0.31 0.96
N LEU A 34 -10.46 -0.36 0.12
CA LEU A 34 -10.78 0.10 -1.23
C LEU A 34 -11.50 1.45 -1.21
N SER A 35 -12.40 1.68 -0.25
CA SER A 35 -13.10 2.96 -0.12
C SER A 35 -12.15 4.12 0.21
N LEU A 36 -11.11 3.88 1.03
CA LEU A 36 -10.06 4.87 1.32
C LEU A 36 -9.21 5.16 0.08
N ILE A 37 -8.90 4.13 -0.71
CA ILE A 37 -8.17 4.29 -1.98
C ILE A 37 -9.00 5.10 -2.98
N ASP A 38 -10.31 4.85 -3.07
CA ASP A 38 -11.19 5.61 -3.94
C ASP A 38 -11.37 7.07 -3.48
N LEU A 39 -11.37 7.31 -2.16
CA LEU A 39 -11.31 8.67 -1.62
C LEU A 39 -9.97 9.34 -1.97
N ALA A 40 -8.85 8.63 -1.85
CA ALA A 40 -7.52 9.14 -2.18
C ALA A 40 -7.41 9.57 -3.65
N LYS A 41 -7.95 8.76 -4.59
CA LYS A 41 -8.00 9.09 -6.03
C LYS A 41 -8.75 10.39 -6.35
N LYS A 42 -9.77 10.73 -5.56
CA LYS A 42 -10.53 11.97 -5.75
C LYS A 42 -9.78 13.22 -5.27
N ASN A 43 -8.70 13.04 -4.49
CA ASN A 43 -8.03 14.12 -3.77
C ASN A 43 -6.58 14.34 -4.23
N ALA A 44 -6.05 13.54 -5.15
CA ALA A 44 -4.66 13.58 -5.59
C ALA A 44 -4.49 13.07 -7.03
N ASP A 45 -3.41 13.48 -7.68
CA ASP A 45 -3.06 13.04 -9.04
C ASP A 45 -2.42 11.65 -9.04
N LYS A 46 -1.83 11.25 -7.91
CA LYS A 46 -1.16 9.97 -7.71
C LYS A 46 -1.59 9.38 -6.37
N VAL A 47 -1.81 8.07 -6.33
CA VAL A 47 -2.09 7.34 -5.09
C VAL A 47 -0.96 6.38 -4.79
N VAL A 48 -0.51 6.38 -3.54
CA VAL A 48 0.43 5.40 -3.01
C VAL A 48 -0.32 4.54 -2.00
N VAL A 49 -0.30 3.23 -2.18
CA VAL A 49 -0.78 2.26 -1.19
C VAL A 49 0.45 1.52 -0.67
N SER A 50 0.71 1.57 0.64
CA SER A 50 1.74 0.69 1.21
C SER A 50 1.11 -0.59 1.73
N ILE A 51 1.76 -1.73 1.49
CA ILE A 51 1.44 -3.01 2.12
C ILE A 51 2.66 -3.38 2.96
N PHE A 52 2.54 -3.21 4.28
CA PHE A 52 3.61 -3.51 5.21
C PHE A 52 3.05 -3.97 6.56
N VAL A 53 3.20 -5.26 6.88
CA VAL A 53 2.93 -5.77 8.22
C VAL A 53 4.06 -5.29 9.13
N ASN A 54 3.79 -4.25 9.94
CA ASN A 54 4.81 -3.63 10.75
C ASN A 54 5.06 -4.43 12.04
N PRO A 55 6.21 -5.14 12.20
CA PRO A 55 6.45 -5.98 13.37
C PRO A 55 6.43 -5.21 14.69
N THR A 56 6.76 -3.91 14.67
CA THR A 56 6.79 -3.08 15.87
C THR A 56 5.40 -2.77 16.44
N GLN A 57 4.33 -3.05 15.67
CA GLN A 57 2.94 -2.89 16.09
C GLN A 57 2.40 -4.13 16.80
N PHE A 58 3.18 -5.20 16.88
CA PHE A 58 2.78 -6.45 17.52
C PHE A 58 3.59 -6.68 18.80
N ALA A 59 2.91 -6.91 19.91
CA ALA A 59 3.51 -7.42 21.13
C ALA A 59 3.91 -8.89 20.98
N GLN A 60 4.76 -9.40 21.90
CA GLN A 60 5.30 -10.77 21.85
C GLN A 60 4.23 -11.88 21.78
N HIS A 61 3.02 -11.61 22.28
CA HIS A 61 1.89 -12.54 22.31
C HIS A 61 0.80 -12.22 21.29
N GLU A 62 1.00 -11.20 20.46
CA GLU A 62 0.09 -10.86 19.37
C GLU A 62 0.42 -11.65 18.11
N ASP A 63 -0.48 -11.57 17.15
CA ASP A 63 -0.62 -12.50 16.03
C ASP A 63 0.30 -12.19 14.83
N PHE A 64 1.46 -11.55 15.04
CA PHE A 64 2.40 -11.21 13.96
C PHE A 64 2.78 -12.42 13.08
N GLY A 65 2.96 -13.59 13.71
CA GLY A 65 3.32 -14.82 13.01
C GLY A 65 2.20 -15.34 12.10
N THR A 66 0.95 -15.13 12.50
CA THR A 66 -0.26 -15.61 11.81
C THR A 66 -0.97 -14.53 11.01
N TYR A 67 -0.48 -13.29 11.04
CA TYR A 67 -1.09 -12.18 10.32
C TYR A 67 -1.16 -12.50 8.81
N PRO A 68 -2.32 -12.33 8.16
CA PRO A 68 -2.50 -12.72 6.78
C PRO A 68 -1.57 -11.94 5.85
N ARG A 69 -0.80 -12.66 5.02
CA ARG A 69 0.06 -12.09 3.98
C ARG A 69 -0.47 -12.52 2.61
N THR A 70 -1.40 -11.74 2.06
CA THR A 70 -2.20 -12.11 0.87
C THR A 70 -1.86 -11.25 -0.35
N MET A 71 -0.57 -11.09 -0.66
CA MET A 71 -0.14 -10.12 -1.68
C MET A 71 -0.79 -10.32 -3.05
N ASP A 72 -0.87 -11.55 -3.55
CA ASP A 72 -1.48 -11.79 -4.87
C ASP A 72 -2.95 -11.33 -4.90
N ALA A 73 -3.69 -11.56 -3.82
CA ALA A 73 -5.06 -11.08 -3.67
C ALA A 73 -5.14 -9.56 -3.50
N ASP A 74 -4.21 -8.98 -2.74
CA ASP A 74 -4.12 -7.53 -2.54
C ASP A 74 -3.79 -6.80 -3.86
N LEU A 75 -2.84 -7.34 -4.65
CA LEU A 75 -2.49 -6.83 -5.97
C LEU A 75 -3.68 -6.94 -6.94
N ALA A 76 -4.36 -8.09 -6.97
CA ALA A 76 -5.55 -8.27 -7.79
C ALA A 76 -6.66 -7.27 -7.44
N ALA A 77 -6.83 -6.96 -6.16
CA ALA A 77 -7.78 -5.94 -5.71
C ALA A 77 -7.38 -4.51 -6.14
N LEU A 78 -6.07 -4.25 -6.32
CA LEU A 78 -5.51 -2.94 -6.67
C LEU A 78 -5.33 -2.71 -8.18
N GLU A 79 -5.24 -3.76 -9.00
CA GLU A 79 -4.94 -3.66 -10.45
C GLU A 79 -5.92 -2.79 -11.25
N LEU A 80 -7.15 -2.64 -10.77
CA LEU A 80 -8.23 -1.91 -11.45
C LEU A 80 -8.07 -0.37 -11.46
N SER A 81 -6.96 0.16 -10.96
CA SER A 81 -6.92 1.54 -10.44
C SER A 81 -6.03 2.55 -11.18
N GLN A 82 -5.43 2.22 -12.34
CA GLN A 82 -4.49 3.04 -13.13
C GLN A 82 -4.19 4.45 -12.54
N GLN A 83 -2.98 4.62 -11.97
CA GLN A 83 -2.47 5.72 -11.10
C GLN A 83 -2.15 5.32 -9.64
N THR A 84 -2.13 4.01 -9.35
CA THR A 84 -1.66 3.49 -8.06
C THR A 84 -0.21 2.99 -8.14
N CYS A 85 0.61 3.49 -7.22
CA CYS A 85 1.91 2.93 -6.88
C CYS A 85 1.79 2.12 -5.59
N ILE A 86 2.36 0.92 -5.58
CA ILE A 86 2.36 0.02 -4.42
C ILE A 86 3.74 0.02 -3.84
N TYR A 87 3.87 0.40 -2.57
CA TYR A 87 5.11 0.22 -1.81
C TYR A 87 5.00 -1.03 -0.95
N SER A 88 5.77 -2.07 -1.27
CA SER A 88 5.85 -3.28 -0.45
C SER A 88 7.27 -3.50 0.03
N LYS A 89 7.46 -3.43 1.35
CA LYS A 89 8.68 -3.90 1.99
C LYS A 89 8.28 -5.07 2.87
N TYR A 90 8.48 -6.30 2.42
CA TYR A 90 8.36 -7.43 3.33
C TYR A 90 9.49 -7.36 4.35
N ALA A 91 9.14 -7.42 5.64
CA ALA A 91 10.03 -7.86 6.70
C ALA A 91 9.72 -9.35 6.95
#